data_AF-A0A1Q9GW76-F1
#
_entry.id   AF-A0A1Q9GW76-F1
#
_cell.length_a   1.000
_cell.length_b   1.000
_cell.length_c   1.000
_cell.angle_alpha   90.00
_cell.angle_beta   90.00
_cell.angle_gamma   90.00
#
_symmetry.space_group_name_H-M   'P 1'
#
loop_
_entity.id
_entity.type
_entity.pdbx_description
1 polymer ?
#
loop_
_entity_poly.entity_id
_entity_poly.type
_entity_poly.pdbx_seq_one_letter_code
_entity_poly.pdbx_strand_id
1 'polypeptide(L)'
;MLRFICLVVAITLTACVSQRELELSQNKEWEQLGAYHGQQGYREWDENRLNKQGAMTETEYEKYRAGYLQGRFEYCSQKTTVSTVLNQGYPDECNENQGSYGLIERGY
;
A
#
# COMPACT_ATOMS: atom_id res chain seq x y z
N MET A 1 19.15 35.42 14.66
CA MET A 1 19.52 34.38 13.67
C MET A 1 19.12 32.98 14.12
N LEU A 2 19.43 32.54 15.36
CA LEU A 2 18.99 31.23 15.90
C LEU A 2 17.48 30.94 15.76
N ARG A 3 16.62 31.95 16.00
CA ARG A 3 15.16 31.81 15.91
C ARG A 3 14.65 31.43 14.51
N PHE A 4 15.31 31.88 13.45
CA PHE A 4 14.91 31.54 12.07
C PHE A 4 15.36 30.13 11.69
N ILE A 5 16.50 29.67 12.20
CA ILE A 5 17.00 28.30 11.98
C ILE A 5 16.04 27.27 12.60
N CYS A 6 15.55 27.53 13.82
CA CYS A 6 14.56 26.66 14.45
C CYS A 6 13.22 26.58 13.68
N LEU A 7 12.84 27.65 12.98
CA LEU A 7 11.60 27.73 12.22
C LEU A 7 11.71 26.97 10.89
N VAL A 8 12.88 27.00 10.25
CA VAL A 8 13.16 26.22 9.02
C VAL A 8 13.23 24.72 9.32
N VAL A 9 13.83 24.32 10.45
CA VAL A 9 13.88 22.89 10.88
C VAL A 9 12.49 22.35 11.22
N ALA A 10 11.59 23.20 11.74
CA ALA A 10 10.22 22.80 12.04
C ALA A 10 9.38 22.51 10.79
N ILE A 11 9.67 23.16 9.65
CA ILE A 11 8.92 22.96 8.39
C ILE A 11 9.39 21.68 7.68
N THR A 12 10.66 21.28 7.82
CA THR A 12 11.17 20.05 7.20
C THR A 12 10.69 18.75 7.86
N LEU A 13 9.92 18.85 8.95
CA LEU A 13 9.37 17.70 9.69
C LEU A 13 7.93 17.34 9.28
N THR A 14 7.35 17.97 8.25
CA THR A 14 6.04 17.57 7.73
C THR A 14 6.14 16.20 7.05
N ALA A 15 5.90 15.19 7.86
CA ALA A 15 5.41 13.84 7.61
C ALA A 15 5.66 13.25 6.21
N CYS A 16 6.45 12.18 6.18
CA CYS A 16 6.62 11.23 5.10
C CYS A 16 5.34 10.39 4.90
N VAL A 17 4.17 11.02 4.76
CA VAL A 17 2.94 10.35 4.35
C VAL A 17 2.91 10.34 2.82
N SER A 18 2.58 9.18 2.24
CA SER A 18 2.42 9.10 0.79
C SER A 18 1.24 9.97 0.38
N GLN A 19 1.51 11.08 -0.32
CA GLN A 19 0.47 11.96 -0.86
C GLN A 19 -0.52 11.19 -1.73
N ARG A 20 -0.03 10.17 -2.46
CA ARG A 20 -0.85 9.30 -3.30
C ARG A 20 -1.82 8.43 -2.49
N GLU A 21 -1.37 7.84 -1.38
CA GLU A 21 -2.25 7.04 -0.51
C GLU A 21 -3.41 7.89 0.03
N LEU A 22 -3.12 9.13 0.44
CA LEU A 22 -4.12 10.07 0.92
C LEU A 22 -5.12 10.45 -0.17
N GLU A 23 -4.65 10.76 -1.38
CA GLU A 23 -5.51 11.10 -2.51
C GLU A 23 -6.46 9.95 -2.87
N LEU A 24 -5.94 8.74 -3.01
CA LEU A 24 -6.73 7.55 -3.39
C LEU A 24 -7.79 7.22 -2.33
N SER A 25 -7.44 7.29 -1.04
CA SER A 25 -8.38 7.04 0.05
C SER A 25 -9.48 8.12 0.15
N GLN A 26 -9.15 9.40 -0.04
CA GLN A 26 -10.14 10.48 -0.05
C GLN A 26 -11.12 10.37 -1.22
N ASN A 27 -10.64 9.94 -2.39
CA ASN A 27 -11.46 9.74 -3.59
C ASN A 27 -12.22 8.41 -3.59
N LYS A 28 -12.06 7.58 -2.55
CA LYS A 28 -12.64 6.22 -2.44
C LYS A 28 -12.23 5.30 -3.58
N GLU A 29 -11.03 5.49 -4.09
CA GLU A 29 -10.40 4.71 -5.15
C GLU A 29 -9.74 3.45 -4.54
N TRP A 30 -10.57 2.62 -3.91
CA TRP A 30 -10.12 1.51 -3.05
C TRP A 30 -9.29 0.48 -3.81
N GLU A 31 -9.67 0.16 -5.05
CA GLU A 31 -8.94 -0.77 -5.91
C GLU A 31 -7.54 -0.22 -6.26
N GLN A 32 -7.46 1.05 -6.66
CA GLN A 32 -6.20 1.72 -6.96
C GLN A 32 -5.31 1.83 -5.73
N LEU A 33 -5.90 2.12 -4.56
CA LEU A 33 -5.21 2.16 -3.27
C LEU A 33 -4.61 0.80 -2.92
N GLY A 34 -5.40 -0.27 -3.10
CA GLY A 34 -4.93 -1.65 -2.95
C GLY A 34 -3.74 -1.93 -3.86
N ALA A 35 -3.89 -1.69 -5.16
CA ALA A 35 -2.84 -1.90 -6.15
C ALA A 35 -1.56 -1.13 -5.80
N TYR A 36 -1.69 0.13 -5.38
CA TYR A 36 -0.58 0.93 -4.91
C TYR A 36 0.12 0.28 -3.72
N HIS A 37 -0.61 -0.14 -2.68
CA HIS A 37 -0.02 -0.83 -1.53
C HIS A 37 0.72 -2.10 -1.91
N GLY A 38 0.13 -2.93 -2.78
CA GLY A 38 0.76 -4.14 -3.28
C GLY A 38 2.06 -3.85 -4.04
N GLN A 39 2.03 -2.88 -4.95
CA GLN A 39 3.19 -2.46 -5.74
C GLN A 39 4.30 -1.82 -4.90
N GLN A 40 3.98 -1.21 -3.75
CA GLN A 40 4.98 -0.59 -2.88
C GLN A 40 5.52 -1.54 -1.79
N GLY A 41 4.99 -2.76 -1.68
CA GLY A 41 5.37 -3.68 -0.62
C GLY A 41 4.81 -3.34 0.76
N TYR A 42 3.67 -2.65 0.80
CA TYR A 42 2.97 -2.36 2.06
C TYR A 42 2.15 -3.57 2.47
N ARG A 43 1.95 -3.75 3.79
CA ARG A 43 1.04 -4.78 4.30
C ARG A 43 -0.40 -4.43 3.96
N GLU A 44 -1.18 -5.44 3.54
CA GLU A 44 -2.62 -5.33 3.36
C GLU A 44 -3.29 -4.72 4.60
N TRP A 45 -4.23 -3.81 4.37
CA TRP A 45 -5.08 -3.28 5.42
C TRP A 45 -6.24 -4.24 5.63
N ASP A 46 -6.50 -4.58 6.88
CA ASP A 46 -7.72 -5.28 7.24
C ASP A 46 -8.95 -4.36 7.11
N GLU A 47 -10.13 -4.98 7.15
CA GLU A 47 -11.41 -4.30 7.05
C GLU A 47 -11.56 -3.18 8.11
N ASN A 48 -11.07 -3.42 9.34
CA ASN A 48 -11.12 -2.42 10.41
C ASN A 48 -10.31 -1.16 10.08
N ARG A 49 -9.13 -1.32 9.47
CA ARG A 49 -8.28 -0.21 9.06
C ARG A 49 -8.87 0.53 7.86
N LEU A 50 -9.41 -0.18 6.87
CA LEU A 50 -10.15 0.43 5.75
C LEU A 50 -11.38 1.20 6.22
N ASN A 51 -12.11 0.67 7.19
CA ASN A 51 -13.27 1.34 7.77
C ASN A 51 -12.90 2.67 8.42
N LYS A 52 -11.74 2.76 9.08
CA LYS A 52 -11.22 4.03 9.63
C LYS A 52 -10.86 5.06 8.56
N GLN A 53 -10.65 4.63 7.31
CA GLN A 53 -10.35 5.51 6.17
C GLN A 53 -11.59 5.87 5.36
N GLY A 54 -12.76 5.29 5.68
CA GLY A 54 -14.03 5.64 5.06
C GLY A 54 -14.60 4.62 4.08
N ALA A 55 -13.99 3.44 3.94
CA ALA A 55 -14.70 2.30 3.37
C ALA A 55 -15.81 1.88 4.35
N MET A 56 -17.00 1.56 3.88
CA MET A 56 -18.14 1.25 4.74
C MET A 56 -18.86 -0.03 4.34
N THR A 57 -18.46 -0.64 3.23
CA THR A 57 -19.12 -1.81 2.66
C THR A 57 -18.12 -2.93 2.37
N GLU A 58 -18.61 -4.16 2.44
CA GLU A 58 -17.86 -5.36 2.04
C GLU A 58 -17.36 -5.25 0.58
N THR A 59 -18.17 -4.67 -0.31
CA THR A 59 -17.77 -4.43 -1.71
C THR A 59 -16.55 -3.52 -1.84
N GLU A 60 -16.43 -2.49 -1.00
CA GLU A 60 -15.26 -1.59 -1.01
C GLU A 60 -14.02 -2.29 -0.47
N TYR A 61 -14.18 -3.12 0.55
CA TYR A 61 -13.10 -3.97 1.06
C TYR A 61 -12.63 -4.98 0.00
N GLU A 62 -13.53 -5.67 -0.68
CA GLU A 62 -13.17 -6.62 -1.74
C GLU A 62 -12.51 -5.94 -2.94
N LYS A 63 -12.93 -4.73 -3.30
CA LYS A 63 -12.24 -3.92 -4.33
C LYS A 63 -10.81 -3.60 -3.94
N TYR A 64 -10.61 -3.14 -2.71
CA TYR A 64 -9.27 -2.90 -2.17
C TYR A 64 -8.42 -4.16 -2.22
N ARG A 65 -8.96 -5.28 -1.74
CA ARG A 65 -8.27 -6.55 -1.67
C ARG A 65 -7.90 -7.08 -3.05
N ALA A 66 -8.79 -6.97 -4.03
CA ALA A 66 -8.52 -7.34 -5.41
C ALA A 66 -7.33 -6.55 -5.99
N GLY A 67 -7.35 -5.21 -5.83
CA GLY A 67 -6.24 -4.36 -6.24
C GLY A 67 -4.93 -4.72 -5.55
N TYR A 68 -4.97 -4.93 -4.22
CA TYR A 68 -3.80 -5.31 -3.44
C TYR A 68 -3.13 -6.59 -3.95
N LEU A 69 -3.91 -7.62 -4.23
CA LEU A 69 -3.42 -8.89 -4.75
C LEU A 69 -2.79 -8.73 -6.15
N GLN A 70 -3.40 -7.90 -7.02
CA GLN A 70 -2.82 -7.58 -8.32
C GLN A 70 -1.48 -6.85 -8.17
N GLY A 71 -1.44 -5.78 -7.37
CA GLY A 71 -0.23 -5.00 -7.16
C GLY A 71 0.91 -5.84 -6.57
N ARG A 72 0.58 -6.77 -5.66
CA ARG A 72 1.53 -7.74 -5.10
C ARG A 72 2.08 -8.70 -6.17
N PHE A 73 1.22 -9.20 -7.06
CA PHE A 73 1.67 -10.03 -8.18
C PHE A 73 2.67 -9.27 -9.08
N GLU A 74 2.40 -7.99 -9.38
CA GLU A 74 3.30 -7.14 -10.14
C GLU A 74 4.63 -6.88 -9.42
N TYR A 75 4.58 -6.67 -8.10
CA TYR A 75 5.76 -6.57 -7.23
C TYR A 75 6.63 -7.83 -7.31
N CYS A 76 6.04 -9.00 -7.03
CA CYS A 76 6.77 -10.27 -6.99
C CYS A 76 7.28 -10.72 -8.37
N SER A 77 6.56 -10.38 -9.44
CA SER A 77 6.99 -10.66 -10.82
C SER A 77 8.05 -9.68 -11.35
N GLN A 78 8.51 -8.74 -10.51
CA GLN A 78 9.52 -7.72 -10.85
C GLN A 78 9.14 -6.87 -12.08
N LYS A 79 7.84 -6.75 -12.38
CA LYS A 79 7.35 -5.93 -13.49
C LYS A 79 7.48 -4.43 -13.21
N THR A 80 7.71 -4.07 -11.95
CA THR A 80 7.78 -2.68 -11.48
C THR A 80 9.03 -2.46 -10.62
N THR A 81 9.81 -1.43 -10.91
CA THR A 81 10.92 -0.99 -10.06
C THR A 81 10.35 -0.23 -8.87
N VAL A 82 10.46 -0.80 -7.67
CA VAL A 82 9.92 -0.19 -6.44
C VAL A 82 10.96 0.74 -5.83
N SER A 83 10.59 2.01 -5.60
CA SER A 83 11.48 3.03 -5.03
C SER A 83 11.50 3.04 -3.50
N THR A 84 10.61 2.29 -2.86
CA THR A 84 10.47 2.17 -1.42
C THR A 84 11.46 1.15 -0.88
N VAL A 85 12.03 1.42 0.31
CA VAL A 85 12.91 0.49 1.01
C VAL A 85 12.21 -0.87 1.11
N LEU A 86 12.86 -1.91 0.59
CA LEU A 86 12.40 -3.31 0.67
C LEU A 86 12.00 -3.62 2.11
N ASN A 87 10.69 -3.70 2.36
CA ASN A 87 10.17 -4.13 3.64
C ASN A 87 10.51 -5.61 3.79
N GLN A 88 11.46 -5.98 4.65
CA GLN A 88 11.96 -7.37 4.77
C GLN A 88 10.89 -8.40 5.15
N GLY A 89 9.74 -8.00 5.69
CA GLY A 89 8.62 -8.91 5.97
C GLY A 89 7.63 -9.10 4.79
N TYR A 90 7.81 -8.38 3.69
CA TYR A 90 7.05 -8.51 2.45
C TYR A 90 7.60 -9.57 1.46
N PRO A 91 8.94 -9.73 1.26
CA PRO A 91 9.51 -10.67 0.31
C PRO A 91 9.42 -12.15 0.71
N ASP A 92 9.10 -12.47 1.97
CA ASP A 92 8.83 -13.87 2.36
C ASP A 92 7.65 -14.46 1.57
N GLU A 93 6.69 -13.62 1.13
CA GLU A 93 5.54 -14.05 0.32
C GLU A 93 5.84 -14.22 -1.18
N CYS A 94 6.93 -13.64 -1.70
CA CYS A 94 7.29 -13.79 -3.13
C CYS A 94 8.07 -15.08 -3.42
N ASN A 95 8.66 -15.70 -2.40
CA ASN A 95 9.44 -16.93 -2.50
C ASN A 95 8.62 -18.18 -2.17
N GLU A 96 7.51 -18.03 -1.46
CA GLU A 96 6.71 -19.17 -1.01
C GLU A 96 5.55 -19.47 -1.96
N ASN A 97 5.62 -20.67 -2.56
CA ASN A 97 4.46 -21.48 -2.97
C ASN A 97 3.47 -21.78 -1.79
N GLN A 98 3.54 -21.04 -0.68
CA GLN A 98 2.78 -21.24 0.56
C GLN A 98 2.16 -19.96 1.13
N GLY A 99 2.11 -18.86 0.38
CA GLY A 99 1.20 -17.77 0.74
C GLY A 99 -0.24 -18.31 0.76
N SER A 100 -0.99 -18.09 1.85
CA SER A 100 -2.37 -18.56 2.11
C SER A 100 -3.41 -18.24 1.00
N TYR A 101 -2.99 -17.59 -0.08
CA TYR A 101 -3.73 -17.32 -1.29
C TYR A 101 -2.80 -17.59 -2.48
N GLY A 102 -2.69 -18.87 -2.88
CA GLY A 102 -1.87 -19.31 -4.00
C GLY A 102 -2.16 -18.48 -5.25
N LEU A 103 -1.19 -17.64 -5.63
CA LEU A 103 -1.25 -16.79 -6.82
C LEU A 103 -1.22 -17.61 -8.13
N ILE A 104 -1.02 -18.93 -8.05
CA ILE A 104 -0.95 -19.85 -9.20
C ILE A 104 -2.33 -20.48 -9.53
N GLU A 105 -3.28 -20.54 -8.58
CA GLU A 105 -4.53 -21.29 -8.81
C GLU A 105 -5.68 -20.49 -9.45
N ARG A 106 -5.55 -19.16 -9.65
CA ARG A 106 -6.68 -18.34 -10.10
C ARG A 106 -6.60 -17.72 -11.49
N GLY A 107 -5.59 -18.08 -12.30
CA GLY A 107 -5.61 -17.86 -13.75
C GLY A 107 -6.09 -16.45 -14.17
N TYR A 108 -5.45 -15.41 -13.63
CA TYR A 108 -5.54 -14.06 -14.17
C TYR A 108 -4.55 -13.89 -15.32
#